data_AF-A0A351SJI0-F1
#
_entry.id   AF-A0A351SJI0-F1
#
_cell.length_a   1.000
_cell.length_b   1.000
_cell.length_c   1.000
_cell.angle_alpha   90.00
_cell.angle_beta   90.00
_cell.angle_gamma   90.00
#
_symmetry.space_group_name_H-M   'P 1'
#
loop_
_entity.id
_entity.type
_entity.pdbx_description
1 polymer ?
#
loop_
_entity_poly.entity_id
_entity_poly.type
_entity_poly.pdbx_seq_one_letter_code
_entity_poly.pdbx_strand_id
1 'polypeptide(L)'
;FSVSGGNLVPTPTAANFVVGIPYTGTFKSSKLAYAAGVGTALTQKKKVSQVGLILRNTHKDGLQFGTDLNALARLPSYEDGQAVADDYIWTEYDKASIPISSSWGSDERFFLVATAPRPVTVLAAVPTIVTHDKS
;
A
#
# COMPACT_ATOMS: atom_id res chain seq x y z
N PHE A 1 14.92 -18.48 8.37
CA PHE A 1 15.98 -18.49 9.39
C PHE A 1 15.39 -17.95 10.69
N SER A 2 15.77 -18.49 11.83
CA SER A 2 15.45 -17.91 13.15
C SER A 2 16.74 -17.44 13.80
N VAL A 3 16.66 -16.37 14.59
CA VAL A 3 17.77 -15.90 15.44
C VAL A 3 17.42 -16.28 16.87
N SER A 4 18.27 -17.09 17.50
CA SER A 4 18.14 -17.41 18.93
C SER A 4 19.53 -17.36 19.57
N GLY A 5 19.66 -16.61 20.67
CA GLY A 5 20.94 -16.47 21.39
C GLY A 5 22.10 -15.91 20.56
N GLY A 6 21.83 -15.10 19.52
CA GLY A 6 22.86 -14.54 18.64
C GLY A 6 23.33 -15.47 17.51
N ASN A 7 22.77 -16.69 17.41
CA ASN A 7 23.08 -17.62 16.32
C ASN A 7 22.02 -17.57 15.22
N LEU A 8 22.48 -17.58 13.97
CA LEU A 8 21.65 -17.69 12.77
C LEU A 8 21.62 -19.16 12.34
N VAL A 9 20.42 -19.74 12.28
CA VAL A 9 20.22 -21.08 11.73
C VAL A 9 19.55 -20.94 10.36
N PRO A 10 20.32 -20.93 9.26
CA PRO A 10 19.77 -20.95 7.91
C PRO A 10 19.17 -22.34 7.62
N THR A 11 17.98 -22.35 7.05
CA THR A 11 17.32 -23.56 6.54
C THR A 11 16.70 -23.15 5.21
N PRO A 12 17.11 -23.70 4.06
CA PRO A 12 18.05 -24.82 3.82
C PRO A 12 19.55 -24.43 3.93
N THR A 13 20.43 -25.44 3.96
CA THR A 13 21.89 -25.28 3.88
C THR A 13 22.27 -24.76 2.50
N ALA A 14 22.70 -23.51 2.40
CA ALA A 14 23.13 -22.88 1.15
C ALA A 14 24.61 -22.50 1.25
N ALA A 15 25.34 -22.59 0.12
CA ALA A 15 26.74 -22.20 0.04
C ALA A 15 26.94 -20.68 0.25
N ASN A 16 25.95 -19.88 -0.15
CA ASN A 16 25.94 -18.43 0.02
C ASN A 16 24.58 -18.01 0.60
N PHE A 17 24.59 -17.16 1.61
CA PHE A 17 23.39 -16.59 2.20
C PHE A 17 23.55 -15.08 2.40
N VAL A 18 22.46 -14.34 2.18
CA VAL A 18 22.37 -12.92 2.52
C VAL A 18 21.37 -12.79 3.66
N VAL A 19 21.81 -12.19 4.76
CA VAL A 19 20.95 -11.94 5.93
C VAL A 19 20.79 -10.44 6.10
N GLY A 20 19.54 -10.01 6.19
CA GLY A 20 19.17 -8.63 6.43
C GLY A 20 18.03 -8.56 7.44
N ILE A 21 17.93 -7.41 8.12
CA ILE A 21 16.79 -7.09 8.98
C ILE A 21 15.68 -6.54 8.08
N PRO A 22 14.44 -7.05 8.16
CA PRO A 22 13.33 -6.48 7.41
C PRO A 22 13.08 -5.05 7.89
N TYR A 23 12.97 -4.12 6.95
CA TYR A 23 12.57 -2.75 7.23
C TYR A 23 11.24 -2.43 6.56
N THR A 24 10.45 -1.60 7.23
CA THR A 24 9.19 -1.08 6.72
C THR A 24 9.28 0.44 6.57
N GLY A 25 8.79 0.93 5.44
CA GLY A 25 8.67 2.37 5.17
C GLY A 25 7.19 2.75 5.18
N THR A 26 6.75 3.47 6.22
CA THR A 26 5.35 3.91 6.35
C THR A 26 5.23 5.38 5.97
N PHE A 27 4.43 5.66 4.95
CA PHE A 27 3.95 7.00 4.63
C PHE A 27 2.51 7.16 5.11
N LYS A 28 2.21 8.33 5.67
CA LYS A 28 0.89 8.75 6.12
C LYS A 28 0.54 10.06 5.44
N SER A 29 -0.58 10.09 4.72
CA SER A 29 -1.05 11.31 4.05
C SER A 29 -1.40 12.41 5.05
N SER A 30 -1.44 13.64 4.56
CA SER A 30 -2.16 14.71 5.26
C SER A 30 -3.64 14.35 5.44
N LYS A 31 -4.34 15.12 6.28
CA LYS A 31 -5.79 15.03 6.37
C LYS A 31 -6.40 15.33 5.00
N LEU A 32 -7.30 14.47 4.55
CA LEU A 32 -7.87 14.56 3.21
C LEU A 32 -8.90 15.71 3.16
N ALA A 33 -8.56 16.80 2.48
CA ALA A 33 -9.38 18.02 2.41
C ALA A 33 -10.22 18.15 1.12
N TYR A 34 -10.13 17.16 0.23
CA TYR A 34 -10.66 17.21 -1.13
C TYR A 34 -12.08 16.64 -1.21
N ALA A 35 -12.80 16.99 -2.28
CA ALA A 35 -14.14 16.49 -2.66
C ALA A 35 -15.37 17.06 -1.90
N ALA A 36 -15.29 18.24 -1.29
CA ALA A 36 -16.50 18.92 -0.79
C ALA A 36 -17.13 19.80 -1.89
N GLY A 37 -18.44 19.66 -2.12
CA GLY A 37 -19.18 20.54 -3.02
C GLY A 37 -19.43 21.94 -2.42
N VAL A 38 -19.34 22.06 -1.08
CA VAL A 38 -19.73 23.25 -0.31
C VAL A 38 -18.60 23.72 0.62
N GLY A 39 -17.37 23.83 0.11
CA GLY A 39 -16.22 24.39 0.86
C GLY A 39 -15.12 23.36 1.16
N THR A 40 -14.51 23.42 2.35
CA THR A 40 -13.41 22.52 2.72
C THR A 40 -13.91 21.24 3.40
N ALA A 41 -13.53 20.07 2.87
CA ALA A 41 -13.94 18.76 3.38
C ALA A 41 -13.19 18.32 4.66
N LEU A 42 -12.36 19.17 5.28
CA LEU A 42 -11.52 18.80 6.42
C LEU A 42 -12.31 18.30 7.62
N THR A 43 -13.51 18.85 7.85
CA THR A 43 -14.38 18.47 8.98
C THR A 43 -15.58 17.63 8.56
N GLN A 44 -15.79 17.47 7.25
CA GLN A 44 -16.89 16.66 6.72
C GLN A 44 -16.57 15.16 6.80
N LYS A 45 -17.65 14.39 6.92
CA LYS A 45 -17.60 12.92 6.92
C LYS A 45 -17.33 12.45 5.49
N LYS A 46 -16.24 11.70 5.34
CA LYS A 46 -15.70 11.22 4.06
C LYS A 46 -15.19 9.80 4.21
N LYS A 47 -14.92 9.14 3.09
CA LYS A 47 -14.23 7.85 3.02
C LYS A 47 -13.35 7.78 1.77
N VAL A 48 -12.34 6.91 1.78
CA VAL A 48 -11.51 6.64 0.59
C VAL A 48 -12.02 5.39 -0.10
N SER A 49 -12.61 5.52 -1.28
CA SER A 49 -13.29 4.40 -1.97
C SER A 49 -12.34 3.49 -2.73
N GLN A 50 -11.35 4.08 -3.40
CA GLN A 50 -10.40 3.41 -4.27
C GLN A 50 -9.14 4.25 -4.39
N VAL A 51 -8.06 3.66 -4.87
CA VAL A 51 -6.79 4.35 -5.11
C VAL A 51 -6.20 3.97 -6.46
N GLY A 52 -5.82 4.98 -7.25
CA GLY A 52 -4.93 4.80 -8.40
C GLY A 52 -3.48 4.88 -7.95
N LEU A 53 -2.64 3.96 -8.41
CA LEU A 53 -1.22 3.91 -8.05
C LEU A 53 -0.37 4.04 -9.31
N ILE A 54 0.63 4.92 -9.27
CA ILE A 54 1.68 5.00 -10.29
C ILE A 54 2.98 4.54 -9.64
N LEU A 55 3.47 3.37 -10.05
CA LEU A 55 4.62 2.71 -9.44
C LEU A 55 5.69 2.42 -10.49
N ARG A 56 6.93 2.29 -10.01
CA ARG A 56 8.09 1.91 -10.83
C ARG A 56 8.91 0.85 -10.11
N ASN A 57 9.45 -0.10 -10.87
CA ASN A 57 10.30 -1.19 -10.35
C ASN A 57 9.74 -1.81 -9.07
N THR A 58 8.47 -2.21 -9.09
CA THR A 58 7.73 -2.63 -7.91
C THR A 58 7.38 -4.10 -7.97
N HIS A 59 7.72 -4.82 -6.90
CA HIS A 59 7.35 -6.21 -6.72
C HIS A 59 5.87 -6.35 -6.31
N LYS A 60 5.20 -7.44 -6.69
CA LYS A 60 3.78 -7.68 -6.39
C LYS A 60 3.37 -7.49 -4.93
N ASP A 61 4.20 -7.98 -4.01
CA ASP A 61 3.98 -7.81 -2.57
C ASP A 61 4.87 -6.74 -1.93
N GLY A 62 5.38 -5.78 -2.71
CA GLY A 62 6.27 -4.71 -2.24
C GLY A 62 5.54 -3.57 -1.53
N LEU A 63 4.24 -3.41 -1.78
CA LEU A 63 3.43 -2.30 -1.27
C LEU A 63 2.13 -2.79 -0.64
N GLN A 64 1.82 -2.22 0.52
CA GLN A 64 0.51 -2.29 1.16
C GLN A 64 -0.09 -0.90 1.28
N PHE A 65 -1.41 -0.78 1.19
CA PHE A 65 -2.09 0.52 1.20
C PHE A 65 -3.49 0.45 1.79
N GLY A 66 -3.96 1.56 2.38
CA GLY A 66 -5.29 1.60 2.99
C GLY A 66 -5.49 2.79 3.93
N THR A 67 -6.60 2.79 4.67
CA THR A 67 -6.91 3.81 5.68
C THR A 67 -6.67 3.34 7.12
N ASP A 68 -6.50 2.03 7.33
CA ASP A 68 -6.19 1.42 8.63
C ASP A 68 -4.89 0.60 8.51
N LEU A 69 -3.91 0.91 9.34
CA LEU A 69 -2.61 0.21 9.37
C LEU A 69 -2.75 -1.28 9.75
N ASN A 70 -3.83 -1.66 10.42
CA ASN A 70 -4.10 -3.06 10.78
C ASN A 70 -4.80 -3.85 9.66
N ALA A 71 -5.31 -3.16 8.64
CA ALA A 71 -6.13 -3.74 7.58
C ALA A 71 -5.77 -3.15 6.20
N LEU A 72 -4.49 -3.26 5.81
CA LEU A 72 -4.01 -2.78 4.52
C LEU A 72 -4.27 -3.79 3.39
N ALA A 73 -4.69 -3.28 2.25
CA ALA A 73 -4.76 -4.02 1.00
C ALA A 73 -3.36 -4.20 0.39
N ARG A 74 -3.23 -5.18 -0.51
CA ARG A 74 -2.04 -5.44 -1.34
C ARG A 74 -2.39 -5.18 -2.80
N LEU A 75 -1.37 -5.14 -3.66
CA LEU A 75 -1.59 -5.15 -5.11
C LEU A 75 -2.31 -6.44 -5.52
N PRO A 76 -3.12 -6.40 -6.60
CA PRO A 76 -3.88 -7.56 -7.04
C PRO A 76 -2.97 -8.76 -7.36
N SER A 77 -3.40 -9.96 -6.95
CA SER A 77 -2.73 -11.22 -7.33
C SER A 77 -3.08 -11.67 -8.75
N TYR A 78 -4.08 -11.04 -9.36
CA TYR A 78 -4.50 -11.26 -10.74
C TYR A 78 -4.59 -9.92 -11.46
N GLU A 79 -4.01 -9.85 -12.65
CA GLU A 79 -4.01 -8.67 -13.52
C GLU A 79 -4.32 -9.15 -14.95
N ASP A 80 -5.15 -8.40 -15.67
CA ASP A 80 -5.54 -8.71 -17.07
C ASP A 80 -6.01 -10.17 -17.29
N GLY A 81 -6.67 -10.76 -16.28
CA GLY A 81 -7.20 -12.12 -16.32
C GLY A 81 -6.16 -13.23 -16.10
N GLN A 82 -4.93 -12.89 -15.72
CA GLN A 82 -3.85 -13.83 -15.45
C GLN A 82 -3.33 -13.66 -14.02
N ALA A 83 -2.83 -14.75 -13.43
CA ALA A 83 -2.16 -14.68 -12.13
C ALA A 83 -0.81 -13.96 -12.27
N VAL A 84 -0.51 -13.06 -11.35
CA VAL A 84 0.78 -12.37 -11.28
C VAL A 84 1.80 -13.34 -10.66
N ALA A 85 2.91 -13.59 -11.35
CA ALA A 85 3.96 -14.49 -10.87
C ALA A 85 4.55 -14.03 -9.53
N ASP A 86 4.98 -14.98 -8.70
CA ASP A 86 5.34 -14.69 -7.30
C ASP A 86 6.49 -13.70 -7.13
N ASP A 87 7.43 -13.71 -8.05
CA ASP A 87 8.62 -12.86 -8.12
C ASP A 87 8.47 -11.69 -9.12
N TYR A 88 7.24 -11.45 -9.61
CA TYR A 88 7.01 -10.46 -10.64
C TYR A 88 7.32 -9.04 -10.16
N ILE A 89 8.07 -8.32 -10.98
CA ILE A 89 8.39 -6.91 -10.78
C ILE A 89 7.84 -6.14 -11.97
N TRP A 90 6.90 -5.23 -11.72
CA TRP A 90 6.50 -4.24 -12.71
C TRP A 90 7.60 -3.22 -12.88
N THR A 91 8.10 -3.06 -14.10
CA THR A 91 8.95 -1.90 -14.46
C THR A 91 8.15 -0.61 -14.29
N GLU A 92 6.91 -0.60 -14.78
CA GLU A 92 5.95 0.50 -14.67
C GLU A 92 4.58 -0.08 -14.33
N TYR A 93 3.85 0.61 -13.45
CA TYR A 93 2.48 0.24 -13.04
C TYR A 93 1.62 1.48 -13.00
N ASP A 94 0.57 1.51 -13.81
CA ASP A 94 -0.39 2.62 -13.97
C ASP A 94 -1.79 2.06 -14.30
N LYS A 95 -2.17 0.98 -13.61
CA LYS A 95 -3.42 0.24 -13.84
C LYS A 95 -4.64 0.96 -13.25
N ALA A 96 -5.82 0.35 -13.49
CA ALA A 96 -7.08 0.83 -12.95
C ALA A 96 -7.05 0.96 -11.42
N SER A 97 -7.85 1.89 -10.89
CA SER A 97 -7.94 2.14 -9.46
C SER A 97 -8.39 0.89 -8.70
N ILE A 98 -7.71 0.62 -7.59
CA ILE A 98 -7.96 -0.54 -6.75
C ILE A 98 -8.95 -0.15 -5.65
N PRO A 99 -10.08 -0.87 -5.50
CA PRO A 99 -11.00 -0.62 -4.40
C PRO A 99 -10.34 -0.95 -3.06
N ILE A 100 -10.58 -0.12 -2.06
CA ILE A 100 -10.11 -0.37 -0.70
C ILE A 100 -11.27 -0.38 0.28
N SER A 101 -11.16 -1.23 1.30
CA SER A 101 -12.08 -1.17 2.43
C SER A 101 -11.72 0.04 3.28
N SER A 102 -12.68 0.95 3.49
CA SER A 102 -12.51 2.11 4.36
C SER A 102 -13.80 2.42 5.10
N SER A 103 -13.63 3.04 6.26
CA SER A 103 -14.73 3.53 7.08
C SER A 103 -15.04 5.00 6.75
N TRP A 104 -16.21 5.46 7.17
CA TRP A 104 -16.55 6.87 7.09
C TRP A 104 -16.12 7.62 8.35
N GLY A 105 -15.36 8.69 8.18
CA GLY A 105 -14.89 9.51 9.28
C GLY A 105 -14.59 10.95 8.88
N SER A 106 -14.33 11.79 9.87
CA SER A 106 -13.95 13.19 9.65
C SER A 106 -12.44 13.39 9.55
N ASP A 107 -11.64 12.46 10.07
CA ASP A 107 -10.16 12.42 9.99
C ASP A 107 -9.65 11.21 9.22
N GLU A 108 -10.16 11.04 7.99
CA GLU A 108 -9.63 10.03 7.09
C GLU A 108 -8.21 10.40 6.61
N ARG A 109 -7.33 9.40 6.67
CA ARG A 109 -5.97 9.44 6.17
C ARG A 109 -5.68 8.19 5.38
N PHE A 110 -4.72 8.30 4.47
CA PHE A 110 -4.28 7.23 3.62
C PHE A 110 -2.85 6.85 3.98
N PHE A 111 -2.58 5.55 4.01
CA PHE A 111 -1.29 4.97 4.37
C PHE A 111 -0.74 4.16 3.21
N LEU A 112 0.58 4.25 3.06
CA LEU A 112 1.37 3.38 2.18
C LEU A 112 2.44 2.73 3.06
N VAL A 113 2.59 1.42 2.95
CA VAL A 113 3.60 0.65 3.69
C VAL A 113 4.41 -0.17 2.71
N ALA A 114 5.67 0.23 2.52
CA ALA A 114 6.67 -0.51 1.77
C ALA A 114 7.35 -1.53 2.68
N THR A 115 7.56 -2.76 2.21
CA THR A 115 8.18 -3.82 3.02
C THR A 115 9.37 -4.43 2.29
N ALA A 116 10.57 -4.23 2.86
CA ALA A 116 11.78 -4.88 2.38
C ALA A 116 11.74 -6.39 2.61
N PRO A 117 12.39 -7.21 1.76
CA PRO A 117 13.35 -6.83 0.71
C PRO A 117 12.73 -6.55 -0.66
N ARG A 118 11.41 -6.48 -0.76
CA ARG A 118 10.71 -6.35 -2.03
C ARG A 118 10.80 -4.90 -2.53
N PRO A 119 11.34 -4.65 -3.74
CA PRO A 119 11.49 -3.29 -4.24
C PRO A 119 10.13 -2.64 -4.48
N VAL A 120 10.05 -1.35 -4.20
CA VAL A 120 8.91 -0.51 -4.53
C VAL A 120 9.36 0.93 -4.70
N THR A 121 8.89 1.58 -5.76
CA THR A 121 9.02 3.03 -5.95
C THR A 121 7.64 3.60 -6.25
N VAL A 122 7.08 4.37 -5.32
CA VAL A 122 5.80 5.05 -5.52
C VAL A 122 6.05 6.41 -6.16
N LEU A 123 5.59 6.59 -7.40
CA LEU A 123 5.67 7.88 -8.11
C LEU A 123 4.45 8.75 -7.79
N ALA A 124 3.27 8.14 -7.66
CA ALA A 124 2.06 8.82 -7.23
C ALA A 124 1.07 7.85 -6.59
N ALA A 125 0.27 8.37 -5.65
CA ALA A 125 -0.92 7.71 -5.13
C ALA A 125 -2.10 8.68 -5.21
N VAL A 126 -3.18 8.25 -5.85
CA VAL A 126 -4.35 9.06 -6.19
C VAL A 126 -5.58 8.47 -5.49
N PRO A 127 -5.83 8.82 -4.21
CA PRO A 127 -7.00 8.33 -3.48
C PRO A 127 -8.28 9.04 -3.96
N THR A 128 -9.30 8.25 -4.30
CA THR A 128 -10.64 8.77 -4.63
C THR A 128 -11.49 8.89 -3.38
N ILE A 129 -11.84 10.13 -3.03
CA ILE A 129 -12.59 10.47 -1.81
C ILE A 129 -14.07 10.62 -2.14
N VAL A 130 -14.92 10.02 -1.30
CA VAL A 130 -16.38 10.21 -1.33
C VAL A 130 -16.79 10.97 -0.09
N THR A 131 -17.60 12.01 -0.25
CA THR A 131 -18.16 12.85 0.81
C THR A 131 -19.67 12.64 0.88
N HIS A 132 -20.25 12.76 2.08
CA HIS A 132 -21.68 12.99 2.23
C HIS A 132 -21.86 14.43 2.70
N ASP A 133 -22.20 15.31 1.75
CA ASP A 133 -22.63 16.66 2.10
C ASP A 133 -23.99 16.56 2.82
N LYS A 134 -24.10 17.17 4.00
CA LYS A 134 -25.41 17.39 4.62
C LYS A 134 -26.08 18.49 3.80
N SER A 135 -27.18 18.15 3.12
CA SER A 135 -28.11 19.13 2.54
C SER A 135 -28.67 20.05 3.61
#